data_AF-A0A6L6BUS3-F1
#
_entry.id   AF-A0A6L6BUS3-F1
#
_cell.length_a   1.000
_cell.length_b   1.000
_cell.length_c   1.000
_cell.angle_alpha   90.00
_cell.angle_beta   90.00
_cell.angle_gamma   90.00
#
_symmetry.space_group_name_H-M   'P 1'
#
loop_
_entity.id
_entity.type
_entity.pdbx_description
1 polymer ?
#
loop_
_entity_poly.entity_id
_entity_poly.type
_entity_poly.pdbx_seq_one_letter_code
_entity_poly.pdbx_strand_id
1 'polypeptide(L)'
;MAVSESIEAELPMPKTAARHVDRCLRCQAEQAQYKKVFRGMGSLRSAEIDPGPQMVTEILQYLQSRTSRNPIQSAWDRHRVAYVAAVTATAAAATAAGAIALAVRARRPAPA
;
A
#
# COMPACT_ATOMS: atom_id res chain seq x y z
N MET A 1 -6.52 9.29 13.60
CA MET A 1 -7.09 9.61 14.92
C MET A 1 -8.33 8.79 15.29
N ALA A 2 -8.74 7.74 14.56
CA ALA A 2 -9.97 6.98 14.87
C ALA A 2 -9.75 5.58 15.50
N VAL A 3 -8.51 5.07 15.53
CA VAL A 3 -8.22 3.70 16.01
C VAL A 3 -8.04 3.63 17.53
N SER A 4 -7.65 4.74 18.18
CA SER A 4 -7.44 4.82 19.62
C SER A 4 -8.75 4.82 20.42
N GLU A 5 -9.82 5.38 19.86
CA GLU A 5 -11.11 5.53 20.56
C GLU A 5 -11.87 4.20 20.71
N SER A 6 -11.57 3.20 19.87
CA SER A 6 -12.21 1.88 19.93
C SER A 6 -11.62 0.94 20.98
N ILE A 7 -10.45 1.25 21.54
CA ILE A 7 -9.76 0.37 22.51
C ILE A 7 -10.13 0.73 23.95
N GLU A 8 -10.52 1.97 24.22
CA GLU A 8 -10.87 2.48 25.55
C GLU A 8 -12.39 2.40 25.80
N ALA A 9 -13.04 1.31 25.36
CA ALA A 9 -14.40 0.99 25.80
C ALA A 9 -14.37 0.53 27.26
N GLU A 10 -14.23 1.49 28.17
CA GLU A 10 -14.21 1.28 29.61
C GLU A 10 -15.61 0.87 30.07
N LEU A 11 -15.86 -0.44 30.10
CA LEU A 11 -17.12 -0.99 30.58
C LEU A 11 -17.34 -0.52 32.03
N PRO A 12 -18.44 0.19 32.33
CA PRO A 12 -18.66 0.77 33.64
C PRO A 12 -18.79 -0.33 34.70
N MET A 13 -18.02 -0.19 35.78
CA MET A 13 -18.02 -1.16 36.88
C MET A 13 -19.39 -1.22 37.57
N PRO A 14 -19.94 -2.41 37.85
CA PRO A 14 -21.21 -2.54 38.55
C PRO A 14 -21.11 -1.95 39.97
N LYS A 15 -22.17 -1.25 40.40
CA LYS A 15 -22.21 -0.50 41.67
C LYS A 15 -21.90 -1.36 42.91
N THR A 16 -22.27 -2.63 42.89
CA THR A 16 -21.99 -3.59 43.97
C THR A 16 -20.49 -3.88 44.11
N ALA A 17 -19.79 -4.05 42.97
CA ALA A 17 -18.35 -4.23 42.95
C ALA A 17 -17.61 -2.97 43.40
N ALA A 18 -18.05 -1.78 42.95
CA ALA A 18 -17.48 -0.51 43.40
C ALA A 18 -17.59 -0.34 44.92
N ARG A 19 -18.75 -0.67 45.51
CA ARG A 19 -18.96 -0.62 46.97
C ARG A 19 -18.10 -1.63 47.74
N HIS A 20 -17.82 -2.79 47.15
CA HIS A 20 -16.92 -3.78 47.73
C HIS A 20 -15.47 -3.29 47.75
N VAL A 21 -14.98 -2.77 46.61
CA VAL A 21 -13.63 -2.21 46.50
C VAL A 21 -13.43 -1.08 47.51
N ASP A 22 -14.42 -0.23 47.72
CA ASP A 22 -14.36 0.87 48.70
C ASP A 22 -14.22 0.40 50.16
N ARG A 23 -14.59 -0.85 50.47
CA ARG A 23 -14.57 -1.41 51.83
C ARG A 23 -13.49 -2.47 52.05
N CYS A 24 -12.97 -3.07 50.99
CA CYS A 24 -12.01 -4.18 51.07
C CYS A 24 -10.59 -3.69 50.80
N LEU A 25 -9.75 -3.62 51.84
CA LEU A 25 -8.36 -3.16 51.73
C LEU A 25 -7.52 -3.98 50.73
N ARG A 26 -7.79 -5.27 50.58
CA ARG A 26 -7.12 -6.12 49.58
C ARG A 26 -7.42 -5.65 48.16
N CYS A 27 -8.69 -5.42 47.85
CA CYS A 27 -9.10 -4.94 46.53
C CYS A 27 -8.61 -3.52 46.24
N GLN A 28 -8.48 -2.68 47.27
CA GLN A 28 -7.86 -1.35 47.13
C GLN A 28 -6.38 -1.46 46.80
N ALA A 29 -5.66 -2.37 47.45
CA ALA A 29 -4.25 -2.62 47.16
C ALA A 29 -4.05 -3.12 45.72
N GLU A 30 -4.88 -4.08 45.28
CA GLU A 30 -4.88 -4.59 43.90
C GLU A 30 -5.20 -3.46 42.89
N GLN A 31 -6.21 -2.62 43.16
CA GLN A 31 -6.53 -1.47 42.30
C GLN A 31 -5.39 -0.46 42.21
N ALA A 32 -4.72 -0.16 43.33
CA ALA A 32 -3.56 0.72 43.34
C ALA A 32 -2.39 0.13 42.55
N GLN A 33 -2.19 -1.19 42.61
CA GLN A 33 -1.18 -1.89 41.82
C GLN A 33 -1.49 -1.81 40.33
N TYR A 34 -2.73 -2.05 39.91
CA TYR A 34 -3.13 -1.90 38.50
C TYR A 34 -2.94 -0.46 38.01
N LYS A 35 -3.35 0.55 38.79
CA LYS A 35 -3.12 1.96 38.46
C LYS A 35 -1.63 2.27 38.27
N LYS A 36 -0.74 1.69 39.08
CA LYS A 36 0.71 1.85 38.91
C LYS A 36 1.19 1.26 37.59
N VAL A 37 0.74 0.06 37.22
CA VAL A 37 1.07 -0.58 35.94
C VAL A 37 0.57 0.28 34.77
N PHE A 38 -0.68 0.72 34.79
CA PHE A 38 -1.24 1.59 33.75
C PHE A 38 -0.48 2.91 33.61
N ARG A 39 -0.04 3.52 34.71
CA ARG A 39 0.83 4.71 34.67
C ARG A 39 2.18 4.41 34.03
N GLY A 40 2.80 3.27 34.34
CA GLY A 40 4.03 2.82 33.70
C GLY A 40 3.84 2.60 32.20
N MET A 41 2.79 1.91 31.78
CA MET A 41 2.44 1.75 30.37
C MET A 41 2.18 3.10 29.68
N GLY A 42 1.54 4.04 30.38
CA GLY A 42 1.36 5.42 29.91
C GLY A 42 2.69 6.12 29.61
N SER A 43 3.72 5.92 30.43
CA SER A 43 5.05 6.49 30.16
C SER A 43 5.74 5.89 28.94
N LEU A 44 5.42 4.65 28.58
CA LEU A 44 5.94 4.00 27.38
C LEU A 44 5.20 4.45 26.10
N ARG A 45 3.96 4.94 26.23
CA ARG A 45 3.14 5.40 25.08
C ARG A 45 3.83 6.53 24.31
N SER A 46 4.54 7.41 25.01
CA SER A 46 5.28 8.54 24.43
C SER A 46 6.79 8.31 24.37
N ALA A 47 7.26 7.10 24.66
CA ALA A 47 8.67 6.78 24.54
C ALA A 47 9.04 6.79 23.05
N GLU A 48 9.80 7.80 22.64
CA GLU A 48 10.30 7.90 21.27
C GLU A 48 11.45 6.92 21.10
N ILE A 49 11.19 5.88 20.30
CA ILE A 49 12.19 4.90 19.91
C ILE A 49 12.65 5.32 18.51
N ASP A 50 13.94 5.65 18.36
CA ASP A 50 14.52 5.93 17.06
C ASP A 50 14.35 4.69 16.16
N PRO A 51 13.51 4.75 15.12
CA PRO A 51 13.40 3.67 14.16
C PRO A 51 14.70 3.73 13.35
N GLY A 52 15.68 2.91 13.73
CA GLY A 52 17.02 2.92 13.16
C GLY A 52 17.03 3.03 11.63
N PRO A 53 18.14 3.50 11.03
CA PRO A 53 18.14 4.13 9.70
C PRO A 53 17.61 3.27 8.55
N GLN A 54 17.54 1.94 8.72
CA GLN A 54 17.07 0.99 7.72
C GLN A 54 15.56 0.71 7.76
N MET A 55 14.86 1.07 8.85
CA MET A 55 13.47 0.66 9.07
C MET A 55 12.51 1.17 7.98
N VAL A 56 12.72 2.41 7.50
CA VAL A 56 11.93 2.97 6.38
C VAL A 56 12.15 2.15 5.11
N THR A 57 13.40 1.82 4.81
CA THR A 57 13.77 1.01 3.63
C THR A 57 13.15 -0.38 3.70
N GLU A 58 13.20 -1.04 4.87
CA GLU A 58 12.61 -2.36 5.10
C GLU A 58 11.08 -2.35 4.93
N ILE A 59 10.40 -1.34 5.48
CA ILE A 59 8.95 -1.18 5.31
C ILE A 59 8.59 -1.01 3.83
N LEU A 60 9.34 -0.17 3.10
CA LEU A 60 9.09 0.05 1.68
C LEU A 60 9.34 -1.22 0.86
N GLN A 61 10.40 -1.98 1.14
CA GLN A 61 10.66 -3.26 0.48
C GLN A 61 9.56 -4.29 0.77
N TYR A 62 9.10 -4.36 2.03
CA TYR A 62 7.99 -5.23 2.41
C TYR A 62 6.70 -4.88 1.65
N LEU A 63 6.35 -3.60 1.59
CA LEU A 63 5.17 -3.13 0.84
C LEU A 63 5.31 -3.39 -0.66
N GLN A 64 6.50 -3.20 -1.23
CA GLN A 64 6.79 -3.50 -2.63
C GLN A 64 6.64 -5.00 -2.93
N SER A 65 7.07 -5.88 -2.02
CA SER A 65 6.95 -7.32 -2.20
C SER A 65 5.50 -7.83 -2.15
N ARG A 66 4.63 -7.13 -1.41
CA ARG A 66 3.20 -7.47 -1.28
C ARG A 66 2.31 -6.81 -2.32
N THR A 67 2.77 -5.73 -2.95
CA THR A 67 2.05 -5.15 -4.07
C THR A 67 2.24 -6.05 -5.29
N SER A 68 1.18 -6.77 -5.68
CA SER A 68 1.17 -7.62 -6.88
C SER A 68 1.29 -6.83 -8.19
N ARG A 69 1.35 -5.50 -8.09
CA ARG A 69 1.42 -4.57 -9.21
C ARG A 69 2.50 -3.55 -8.92
N ASN A 70 3.74 -3.86 -9.31
CA ASN A 70 4.80 -2.86 -9.39
C ASN A 70 4.32 -1.70 -10.29
N PRO A 71 3.94 -0.52 -9.75
CA PRO A 71 3.41 0.55 -10.58
C PRO A 71 4.48 1.02 -11.58
N ILE A 72 5.75 0.97 -11.16
CA ILE A 72 6.92 1.31 -11.98
C ILE A 72 7.06 0.34 -13.16
N GLN A 73 7.01 -0.98 -12.95
CA GLN A 73 7.10 -1.95 -14.05
C GLN A 73 5.88 -1.83 -14.99
N SER A 74 4.68 -1.62 -14.44
CA SER A 74 3.46 -1.47 -15.25
C SER A 74 3.43 -0.20 -16.11
N ALA A 75 4.15 0.86 -15.69
CA ALA A 75 4.30 2.09 -16.46
C ALA A 75 5.32 1.90 -17.60
N TRP A 76 6.45 1.26 -17.33
CA TRP A 76 7.46 0.95 -18.34
C TRP A 76 6.96 -0.02 -19.41
N ASP A 77 6.20 -1.05 -19.03
CA ASP A 77 5.57 -1.97 -19.99
C ASP A 77 4.56 -1.25 -20.88
N ARG A 78 3.79 -0.31 -20.33
CA ARG A 78 2.83 0.48 -21.12
C ARG A 78 3.52 1.35 -22.17
N HIS A 79 4.64 2.00 -21.83
CA HIS A 79 5.40 2.79 -22.79
C HIS A 79 6.14 1.94 -23.82
N ARG A 80 6.66 0.76 -23.43
CA ARG A 80 7.26 -0.20 -24.38
C ARG A 80 6.24 -0.74 -25.37
N VAL A 81 5.05 -1.12 -24.91
CA VAL A 81 3.97 -1.58 -25.79
C VAL A 81 3.54 -0.47 -26.76
N ALA A 82 3.41 0.77 -26.27
CA ALA A 82 3.12 1.92 -27.13
C ALA A 82 4.22 2.19 -28.17
N TYR A 83 5.49 2.10 -27.79
CA TYR A 83 6.62 2.30 -28.70
C TYR A 83 6.70 1.20 -29.76
N VAL A 84 6.55 -0.06 -29.38
CA VAL A 84 6.54 -1.20 -30.30
C VAL A 84 5.33 -1.12 -31.25
N ALA A 85 4.16 -0.76 -30.75
CA ALA A 85 2.97 -0.58 -31.57
C ALA A 85 3.11 0.58 -32.59
N ALA A 86 3.78 1.68 -32.21
CA ALA A 86 4.05 2.77 -33.14
C ALA A 86 5.01 2.36 -34.27
N VAL A 87 6.07 1.60 -33.94
CA VAL A 87 7.02 1.10 -34.95
C VAL A 87 6.34 0.12 -35.92
N THR A 88 5.50 -0.80 -35.44
CA THR A 88 4.80 -1.75 -36.32
C THR A 88 3.74 -1.07 -37.18
N ALA A 89 3.04 -0.06 -36.67
CA ALA A 89 2.07 0.72 -37.45
C ALA A 89 2.73 1.45 -38.63
N THR A 90 3.93 2.02 -38.43
CA THR A 90 4.66 2.68 -39.53
C THR A 90 5.22 1.71 -40.56
N ALA A 91 5.65 0.51 -40.14
CA ALA A 91 6.12 -0.53 -41.05
C ALA A 91 4.99 -1.11 -41.92
N ALA A 92 3.77 -1.24 -41.38
CA ALA A 92 2.62 -1.74 -42.11
C ALA A 92 2.12 -0.76 -43.21
N ALA A 93 2.29 0.54 -43.02
CA ALA A 93 1.91 1.52 -44.04
C ALA A 93 2.81 1.46 -45.30
N ALA A 94 4.09 1.12 -45.12
CA ALA A 94 5.06 1.04 -46.22
C ALA A 94 4.80 -0.15 -47.17
N THR A 95 4.32 -1.29 -46.65
CA THR A 95 4.05 -2.49 -47.46
C THR A 95 2.77 -2.35 -48.30
N ALA A 96 1.74 -1.65 -47.78
CA ALA A 96 0.51 -1.41 -48.52
C ALA A 96 0.71 -0.49 -49.74
N ALA A 97 1.50 0.59 -49.60
CA ALA A 97 1.78 1.51 -50.70
C ALA A 97 2.63 0.86 -51.80
N GLY A 98 3.63 0.03 -51.42
CA GLY A 98 4.46 -0.71 -52.36
C GLY A 98 3.67 -1.72 -53.20
N ALA A 99 2.75 -2.45 -52.58
CA ALA A 99 1.92 -3.43 -53.28
C ALA A 99 0.96 -2.79 -54.29
N ILE A 100 0.36 -1.64 -53.95
CA ILE A 100 -0.55 -0.91 -54.85
C ILE A 100 0.23 -0.33 -56.05
N ALA A 101 1.40 0.26 -55.83
CA ALA A 101 2.22 0.81 -56.90
C ALA A 101 2.73 -0.26 -57.88
N LEU A 102 3.14 -1.44 -57.37
CA LEU A 102 3.54 -2.59 -58.19
C LEU A 102 2.38 -3.15 -59.02
N ALA A 103 1.18 -3.25 -58.43
CA ALA A 103 -0.02 -3.70 -59.15
C ALA A 103 -0.43 -2.72 -60.26
N VAL A 104 -0.28 -1.41 -60.06
CA VAL A 104 -0.56 -0.40 -61.10
C VAL A 104 0.50 -0.42 -62.21
N ARG A 105 1.78 -0.64 -61.89
CA ARG A 105 2.86 -0.82 -62.88
C ARG A 105 2.61 -2.05 -63.76
N ALA A 106 2.20 -3.17 -63.17
CA ALA A 106 1.96 -4.43 -63.88
C ALA A 106 0.75 -4.38 -64.84
N ARG A 107 -0.18 -3.43 -64.64
CA ARG A 107 -1.34 -3.21 -65.51
C ARG A 107 -1.09 -2.25 -66.68
N ARG A 108 0.10 -1.64 -66.78
CA ARG A 108 0.45 -0.82 -67.95
C ARG A 108 0.96 -1.73 -69.07
N PRO A 109 0.23 -1.90 -70.18
CA PRO A 109 0.75 -2.60 -71.35
C PRO A 109 1.94 -1.81 -71.93
N ALA A 110 2.98 -2.53 -72.33
CA ALA A 110 4.17 -1.94 -72.97
C ALA A 110 3.75 -1.22 -74.27
N PRO A 111 4.27 -0.01 -74.55
CA PRO A 111 4.07 0.61 -75.85
C PRO A 111 4.73 -0.25 -76.93
N ALA A 112 3.99 -0.49 -78.00
CA ALA A 112 4.42 -1.22 -79.20
C ALA A 112 5.48 -0.43 -80.00
#